data_AF-A0AA41M773-F1
#
_entry.id   AF-A0AA41M773-F1
#
_cell.length_a   1.000
_cell.length_b   1.000
_cell.length_c   1.000
_cell.angle_alpha   90.00
_cell.angle_beta   90.00
_cell.angle_gamma   90.00
#
_symmetry.space_group_name_H-M   'P 1'
#
loop_
_entity.id
_entity.type
_entity.pdbx_description
1 polymer ?
#
loop_
_entity_poly.entity_id
_entity_poly.type
_entity_poly.pdbx_seq_one_letter_code
_entity_poly.pdbx_strand_id
1 'polypeptide(L)' 'MSGSHPSKIELEDAKVYVHKKDESSGSQNIHIDVEHEELNEIVEPGENSFVGGKQGGVFIGLKDKMIERAENWVKENE' A
#
# COMPACT_ATOMS: atom_id res chain seq x y z
N MET A 1 -12.29 12.04 -2.83
CA MET A 1 -12.22 11.51 -4.21
C MET A 1 -12.09 9.98 -4.16
N SER A 2 -13.22 9.26 -4.20
CA SER A 2 -13.32 7.81 -4.36
C SER A 2 -13.66 7.45 -5.81
N GLY A 3 -13.10 6.38 -6.36
CA GLY A 3 -13.35 5.92 -7.74
C GLY A 3 -12.28 6.26 -8.78
N SER A 4 -12.36 5.56 -9.93
CA SER A 4 -11.50 5.64 -11.11
C SER A 4 -11.33 7.09 -11.56
N HIS A 5 -10.09 7.54 -11.59
CA HIS A 5 -9.68 8.84 -12.09
C HIS A 5 -8.54 8.58 -13.07
N PRO A 6 -8.42 9.31 -14.20
CA PRO A 6 -7.38 9.04 -15.19
C PRO A 6 -5.95 9.03 -14.63
N SER A 7 -5.72 9.77 -13.54
CA SER A 7 -4.43 9.83 -12.84
C SER A 7 -4.21 8.71 -11.82
N LYS A 8 -4.99 7.62 -11.88
CA LYS A 8 -4.87 6.48 -10.96
C LYS A 8 -4.67 5.23 -11.77
N ILE A 9 -3.61 4.52 -11.46
CA ILE A 9 -3.36 3.16 -11.93
C ILE A 9 -3.97 2.23 -10.89
N GLU A 10 -4.83 1.32 -11.31
CA GLU A 10 -5.45 0.32 -10.45
C GLU A 10 -4.55 -0.91 -10.41
N LEU A 11 -4.21 -1.37 -9.21
CA LEU A 11 -3.56 -2.67 -9.01
C LEU A 11 -4.67 -3.73 -8.95
N GLU A 12 -4.91 -4.40 -10.07
CA GLU A 12 -5.88 -5.48 -10.15
C GLU A 12 -5.53 -6.60 -9.14
N ASP A 13 -6.52 -7.26 -8.57
CA ASP A 13 -6.34 -8.35 -7.60
C ASP A 13 -5.59 -8.00 -6.29
N ALA A 14 -5.36 -6.71 -6.00
CA ALA A 14 -4.84 -6.28 -4.71
C ALA A 14 -5.78 -6.69 -3.56
N LYS A 15 -5.21 -7.34 -2.55
CA LYS A 15 -5.98 -7.86 -1.41
C LYS A 15 -5.83 -6.96 -0.21
N VAL A 16 -6.93 -6.73 0.50
CA VAL A 16 -6.94 -5.97 1.75
C VAL A 16 -7.48 -6.84 2.87
N TYR A 17 -6.71 -6.98 3.93
CA TYR A 17 -7.06 -7.80 5.09
C TYR A 17 -7.04 -6.98 6.37
N VAL A 18 -8.01 -7.22 7.26
CA VAL A 18 -7.90 -6.79 8.65
C VAL A 18 -7.37 -7.97 9.45
N HIS A 19 -6.08 -7.92 9.77
CA HIS A 19 -5.41 -8.97 10.52
C HIS A 19 -5.82 -8.89 11.98
N LYS A 20 -6.43 -9.96 12.49
CA LYS A 20 -6.84 -10.07 13.89
C LYS A 20 -5.64 -10.42 14.76
N LYS A 21 -5.74 -10.14 16.07
CA LYS A 21 -4.81 -10.72 17.03
C LYS A 21 -4.93 -12.23 17.00
N ASP A 22 -3.83 -12.91 16.79
CA ASP A 22 -3.75 -14.37 16.84
C ASP A 22 -2.40 -14.76 17.44
N GLU A 23 -2.46 -15.34 18.64
CA GLU A 23 -1.27 -15.72 19.40
C GLU A 23 -0.54 -16.91 18.78
N SER A 24 -1.21 -17.69 17.93
CA SER A 24 -0.62 -18.84 17.24
C SER A 24 0.19 -18.45 16.00
N SER A 25 -0.16 -17.35 15.33
CA SER A 25 0.57 -16.80 14.18
C SER A 25 1.64 -15.78 14.57
N GLY A 26 1.69 -15.40 15.86
CA GLY A 26 2.61 -14.38 16.37
C GLY A 26 2.11 -12.94 16.18
N SER A 27 0.91 -12.74 15.61
CA SER A 27 0.29 -11.43 15.45
C SER A 27 -0.19 -10.88 16.79
N GLN A 28 0.64 -10.01 17.39
CA GLN A 28 0.36 -9.43 18.71
C GLN A 28 -0.68 -8.29 18.67
N ASN A 29 -0.92 -7.69 17.51
CA ASN A 29 -1.75 -6.49 17.34
C ASN A 29 -2.66 -6.58 16.11
N ILE A 30 -3.82 -5.91 16.19
CA ILE A 30 -4.72 -5.77 15.03
C ILE A 30 -4.13 -4.73 14.07
N HIS A 31 -4.01 -5.08 12.80
CA HIS A 31 -3.51 -4.19 11.74
C HIS A 31 -4.22 -4.48 10.41
N ILE A 32 -3.93 -3.66 9.40
CA ILE A 32 -4.49 -3.80 8.05
C ILE A 32 -3.34 -4.10 7.10
N ASP A 33 -3.45 -5.21 6.37
CA ASP A 33 -2.52 -5.60 5.33
C ASP A 33 -3.10 -5.24 3.96
N VAL A 34 -2.27 -4.66 3.11
CA VAL A 34 -2.57 -4.44 1.69
C VAL A 34 -1.51 -5.20 0.91
N GLU A 35 -1.92 -6.27 0.25
CA GLU A 35 -1.02 -7.21 -0.40
C GLU A 35 -1.18 -7.14 -1.92
N HIS A 36 -0.08 -6.80 -2.59
CA HIS A 36 0.09 -6.87 -4.04
C HIS A 36 1.59 -6.92 -4.34
N GLU A 37 2.01 -7.69 -5.35
CA GLU A 37 3.44 -7.89 -5.66
C GLU A 37 4.14 -6.57 -6.01
N GLU A 38 3.47 -5.73 -6.81
CA GLU A 38 3.99 -4.44 -7.25
C GLU A 38 4.14 -3.39 -6.13
N LEU A 39 3.48 -3.56 -4.98
CA LEU A 39 3.67 -2.63 -3.86
C LEU A 39 5.10 -2.71 -3.30
N ASN A 40 5.75 -3.86 -3.42
CA ASN A 40 7.13 -4.05 -2.95
C ASN A 40 8.16 -3.35 -3.83
N GLU A 41 7.82 -3.03 -5.09
CA GLU A 41 8.65 -2.21 -5.97
C GLU A 41 8.70 -0.75 -5.49
N ILE A 42 7.69 -0.31 -4.74
CA ILE A 42 7.59 1.06 -4.21
C ILE A 42 8.03 1.14 -2.74
N VAL A 43 7.62 0.17 -1.92
CA VAL A 43 7.92 0.09 -0.48
C VAL A 43 8.58 -1.25 -0.21
N GLU A 44 9.88 -1.25 0.06
CA GLU A 44 10.64 -2.50 0.21
C GLU A 44 10.32 -3.19 1.54
N PRO A 45 10.43 -4.54 1.61
CA PRO A 45 10.28 -5.26 2.87
C PRO A 45 11.19 -4.71 3.98
N GLY A 46 10.58 -4.36 5.12
CA GLY A 46 11.28 -3.79 6.27
C GLY A 46 11.30 -2.25 6.29
N GLU A 47 10.85 -1.59 5.23
CA GLU A 47 10.61 -0.16 5.26
C GLU A 47 9.27 0.18 5.91
N ASN A 48 9.22 1.35 6.55
CA ASN A 48 8.00 1.89 7.10
C ASN A 48 7.65 3.21 6.43
N SER A 49 6.36 3.50 6.33
CA SER A 49 5.90 4.81 5.88
C SER A 49 4.71 5.32 6.69
N PHE A 50 4.20 6.49 6.29
CA PHE A 50 3.05 7.12 6.92
C PHE A 50 1.74 6.58 6.35
N VAL A 51 0.76 6.31 7.21
CA VAL A 51 -0.61 5.97 6.81
C VAL A 51 -1.56 7.06 7.29
N GLY A 52 -2.39 7.56 6.38
CA GLY A 52 -3.40 8.58 6.65
C GLY A 52 -4.81 8.13 6.26
N GLY A 53 -5.79 8.42 7.10
CA GLY A 53 -7.20 8.23 6.78
C GLY A 53 -7.68 9.24 5.73
N LYS A 54 -8.60 8.81 4.86
CA LYS A 54 -9.29 9.66 3.87
C LYS A 54 -10.73 9.20 3.71
N GLN A 55 -11.56 10.03 3.10
CA GLN A 55 -12.91 9.60 2.74
C GLN A 55 -12.85 8.39 1.80
N GLY A 56 -13.44 7.27 2.24
CA GLY A 56 -13.48 6.01 1.49
C GLY A 56 -12.26 5.09 1.64
N GLY A 57 -11.35 5.34 2.59
CA GLY A 57 -10.25 4.40 2.87
C GLY A 57 -9.05 5.05 3.55
N VAL A 58 -7.86 4.54 3.23
CA VAL A 58 -6.57 5.08 3.68
C VAL A 58 -5.69 5.41 2.48
N PHE A 59 -4.64 6.19 2.70
CA PHE A 59 -3.53 6.32 1.78
C PHE A 59 -2.20 6.09 2.50
N ILE A 60 -1.21 5.66 1.74
CA ILE A 60 0.17 5.54 2.20
C ILE A 60 0.91 6.76 1.65
N GLY A 61 1.41 7.63 2.53
CA GLY A 61 2.33 8.69 2.13
C GLY A 61 3.71 8.08 1.91
N LEU A 62 4.44 8.49 0.86
CA LEU A 62 5.75 7.93 0.52
C LEU A 62 6.88 8.82 1.04
N LYS A 63 8.01 8.21 1.42
CA LYS A 63 9.27 8.91 1.74
C LYS A 63 10.09 9.12 0.47
N ASP A 64 11.09 9.99 0.50
CA ASP A 64 11.90 10.40 -0.67
C ASP A 64 12.34 9.22 -1.57
N LYS A 65 12.99 8.18 -1.01
CA LYS A 65 13.41 6.99 -1.78
C LYS A 65 12.26 6.15 -2.33
N MET A 66 11.10 6.16 -1.67
CA MET A 66 9.89 5.47 -2.16
C MET A 66 9.24 6.27 -3.27
N ILE A 67 9.29 7.61 -3.21
CA ILE A 67 8.82 8.50 -4.28
C ILE A 67 9.62 8.25 -5.55
N GLU A 68 10.96 8.20 -5.46
CA GLU A 68 11.82 7.89 -6.62
C GLU A 68 11.45 6.55 -7.28
N ARG A 69 11.18 5.50 -6.48
CA ARG A 69 10.73 4.20 -6.99
C ARG A 69 9.33 4.26 -7.58
N ALA A 70 8.38 4.92 -6.91
CA ALA A 70 7.03 5.12 -7.42
C ALA A 70 7.02 5.87 -8.75
N GLU A 71 7.85 6.90 -8.92
CA GLU A 71 7.97 7.64 -10.18
C GLU A 71 8.49 6.76 -11.32
N ASN A 72 9.41 5.84 -11.05
CA ASN A 72 9.87 4.88 -12.05
C ASN A 72 8.81 3.83 -12.35
N TRP A 73 8.17 3.28 -11.33
CA TRP A 73 7.08 2.32 -11.48
C TRP A 73 5.92 2.92 -12.31
N VAL A 74 5.54 4.18 -12.07
CA VAL A 74 4.50 4.86 -12.87
C VAL A 74 4.90 4.96 -14.33
N LYS A 75 6.15 5.33 -14.65
CA LYS A 75 6.63 5.44 -16.04
C LYS A 75 6.60 4.11 -16.80
N GLU A 76 6.76 3.00 -16.09
CA GLU A 76 6.77 1.65 -16.66
C GLU A 76 5.35 1.09 -16.88
N ASN A 77 4.35 1.66 -16.21
CA ASN A 77 2.97 1.18 -16.17
C ASN A 77 1.94 2.21 -16.70
N GLU A 78 2.41 3.25 -17.40
CA GLU A 78 1.60 4.26 -18.11
C GLU A 78 1.48 3.93 -19.61
#